data_AF-A0A6A0GUL4-F1
#
_entry.id   AF-A0A6A0GUL4-F1
#
_cell.length_a   1.000
_cell.length_b   1.000
_cell.length_c   1.000
_cell.angle_alpha   90.00
_cell.angle_beta   90.00
_cell.angle_gamma   90.00
#
_symmetry.space_group_name_H-M   'P 1'
#
loop_
_entity.id
_entity.type
_entity.pdbx_description
1 polymer ?
#
loop_
_entity_poly.entity_id
_entity_poly.type
_entity_poly.pdbx_seq_one_letter_code
_entity_poly.pdbx_strand_id
1 'polypeptide(L)'
;MMDVYEGKFRANGGCGYVLKPAVMRDHISVFSVATKDPIPGVIPQLLKIKIISAQSLPKPRGSTASKASFVDPYVVIQVFGIPADCKGNPSVRDTRRL
;
A
#
# COMPACT_ATOMS: atom_id res chain seq x y z
N MET A 1 10.76 -1.68 3.43
CA MET A 1 10.87 -0.97 2.13
C MET A 1 11.04 -1.93 0.96
N MET A 2 11.60 -3.13 1.17
CA MET A 2 11.58 -4.20 0.17
C MET A 2 10.17 -4.76 -0.11
N ASP A 3 9.26 -4.72 0.88
CA ASP A 3 7.92 -5.32 0.77
C ASP A 3 7.08 -4.75 -0.39
N VAL A 4 7.23 -3.44 -0.67
CA VAL A 4 6.54 -2.77 -1.78
C VAL A 4 7.10 -3.23 -3.13
N TYR A 5 8.42 -3.37 -3.23
CA TYR A 5 9.07 -3.84 -4.46
C TYR A 5 8.77 -5.31 -4.72
N GLU A 6 8.86 -6.16 -3.70
CA GLU A 6 8.49 -7.58 -3.80
C GLU A 6 7.02 -7.74 -4.22
N GLY A 7 6.11 -6.95 -3.63
CA GLY A 7 4.71 -6.92 -4.04
C GLY A 7 4.52 -6.50 -5.50
N LYS A 8 5.21 -5.45 -5.93
CA LYS A 8 5.14 -4.96 -7.32
C LYS A 8 5.68 -5.98 -8.32
N PHE A 9 6.84 -6.56 -8.06
CA PHE A 9 7.49 -7.50 -8.98
C PHE A 9 6.93 -8.92 -8.91
N ARG A 10 6.04 -9.22 -7.96
CA ARG A 10 5.18 -10.42 -8.01
C ARG A 10 4.18 -10.37 -9.16
N ALA A 11 3.86 -9.18 -9.67
CA ALA A 11 3.07 -9.04 -10.90
C ALA A 11 3.77 -9.71 -12.09
N ASN A 12 3.00 -9.97 -13.15
CA ASN A 12 3.51 -10.64 -14.36
C ASN A 12 4.23 -11.97 -14.07
N GLY A 13 3.68 -12.75 -13.14
CA GLY A 13 4.21 -14.07 -12.77
C GLY A 13 5.56 -14.05 -12.04
N GLY A 14 6.01 -12.90 -11.53
CA GLY A 14 7.29 -12.84 -10.80
C GLY A 14 8.54 -12.84 -11.68
N CYS A 15 8.40 -12.60 -12.99
CA CYS A 15 9.52 -12.73 -13.93
C CYS A 15 10.58 -11.61 -13.85
N GLY A 16 10.41 -10.64 -12.94
CA GLY A 16 11.30 -9.48 -12.79
C GLY A 16 10.97 -8.31 -13.71
N TYR A 17 10.03 -8.46 -14.66
CA TYR A 17 9.62 -7.42 -15.59
C TYR A 17 8.13 -7.11 -15.45
N VAL A 18 7.81 -5.83 -15.27
CA VAL A 18 6.43 -5.32 -15.23
C VAL A 18 6.27 -4.23 -16.27
N LEU A 19 5.32 -4.41 -17.19
CA LEU A 19 5.05 -3.43 -18.23
C LEU A 19 4.57 -2.11 -17.61
N LYS A 20 5.13 -0.99 -18.05
CA LYS A 20 4.69 0.34 -17.61
C LYS A 20 3.23 0.61 -18.04
N PRO A 21 2.46 1.39 -17.26
CA PRO A 21 1.13 1.86 -17.66
C PRO A 21 1.14 2.54 -19.04
N ALA A 22 0.03 2.47 -19.78
CA ALA A 22 -0.10 3.07 -21.12
C ALA A 22 0.25 4.57 -21.13
N VAL A 23 -0.24 5.31 -20.13
CA VAL A 23 0.05 6.73 -19.93
C VAL A 23 1.55 7.06 -19.72
N MET A 24 2.39 6.05 -19.48
CA MET A 24 3.86 6.20 -19.39
C MET A 24 4.60 5.61 -20.59
N ARG A 25 3.89 5.00 -21.54
CA ARG A 25 4.44 4.40 -22.76
C ARG A 25 4.12 5.22 -24.02
N ASP A 26 3.04 5.98 -24.01
CA ASP A 26 2.59 6.74 -25.18
C ASP A 26 3.52 7.92 -25.49
N HIS A 27 3.78 8.15 -26.78
CA HIS A 27 4.70 9.19 -27.26
C HIS A 27 4.24 10.61 -26.94
N ILE A 28 2.94 10.83 -26.82
CA ILE A 28 2.32 12.12 -26.46
C ILE A 28 1.64 11.95 -25.10
N SER A 29 2.43 11.66 -24.06
CA SER A 29 1.91 11.60 -22.70
C SER A 29 2.03 12.96 -22.00
N VAL A 30 0.93 13.41 -21.39
CA VAL A 30 0.91 14.56 -20.47
C VAL A 30 1.15 14.15 -19.01
N PHE A 31 1.63 12.93 -18.78
CA PHE A 31 1.83 12.40 -17.44
C PHE A 31 2.98 13.11 -16.73
N SER A 32 2.68 13.71 -15.57
CA SER A 32 3.69 14.18 -14.63
C SER A 32 3.41 13.60 -13.25
N VAL A 33 4.48 13.19 -12.56
CA VAL A 33 4.39 12.67 -11.20
C VAL A 33 3.87 13.73 -10.23
N ALA A 34 4.09 15.01 -10.52
CA ALA A 34 3.62 16.12 -9.70
C ALA A 34 2.17 16.56 -9.99
N THR A 35 1.51 15.95 -10.98
CA THR A 35 0.14 16.31 -11.37
C THR A 35 -0.84 16.04 -10.22
N LYS A 36 -1.69 17.03 -9.93
CA LYS A 36 -2.81 16.93 -8.98
C LYS A 36 -4.16 16.78 -9.66
N ASP A 37 -4.24 17.15 -10.93
CA ASP A 37 -5.44 17.05 -11.76
C ASP A 37 -5.62 15.65 -12.34
N PRO A 38 -6.85 15.27 -12.75
CA PRO A 38 -7.09 14.00 -13.42
C PRO A 38 -6.22 13.87 -14.67
N ILE A 39 -5.54 12.73 -14.79
CA ILE A 39 -4.72 12.41 -15.97
C ILE A 39 -5.68 11.97 -17.10
N PRO A 40 -5.64 12.59 -18.29
CA PRO A 40 -6.47 12.18 -19.42
C PRO A 40 -6.34 10.68 -19.72
N GLY A 41 -7.46 10.00 -19.90
CA GLY A 41 -7.50 8.55 -20.14
C GLY A 41 -7.31 7.67 -18.89
N VAL A 42 -7.06 8.26 -17.71
CA VAL A 42 -7.01 7.56 -16.42
C VAL A 42 -8.19 8.01 -15.56
N ILE A 43 -9.09 7.09 -15.26
CA ILE A 43 -10.28 7.37 -14.45
C ILE A 43 -9.93 7.23 -12.96
N PRO A 44 -10.16 8.25 -12.11
CA PRO A 44 -9.97 8.14 -10.67
C PRO A 44 -10.82 7.03 -10.06
N GLN A 45 -10.30 6.32 -9.07
CA GLN A 45 -10.99 5.21 -8.41
C GLN A 45 -11.27 5.51 -6.93
N LEU A 46 -12.43 5.05 -6.44
CA LEU A 46 -12.80 5.13 -5.03
C LEU A 46 -12.48 3.81 -4.32
N LEU A 47 -11.47 3.83 -3.44
CA LEU A 47 -11.10 2.68 -2.62
C LEU A 47 -11.65 2.83 -1.19
N LYS A 48 -12.50 1.89 -0.75
CA LYS A 48 -13.00 1.80 0.63
C LYS A 48 -12.47 0.52 1.27
N ILE A 49 -11.68 0.65 2.33
CA ILE A 49 -11.13 -0.48 3.09
C ILE A 49 -11.77 -0.50 4.47
N LYS A 50 -12.35 -1.65 4.86
CA LYS A 50 -12.87 -1.91 6.20
C LYS A 50 -12.06 -3.02 6.83
N ILE A 51 -11.37 -2.72 7.93
CA ILE A 51 -10.73 -3.74 8.75
C ILE A 51 -11.81 -4.39 9.61
N ILE A 52 -11.95 -5.72 9.50
CA ILE A 52 -12.99 -6.49 10.19
C ILE A 52 -12.38 -7.24 11.38
N SER A 53 -11.37 -8.07 11.13
CA SER A 53 -10.70 -8.89 12.14
C SER A 53 -9.33 -9.34 11.62
N ALA A 54 -8.53 -9.95 12.49
CA ALA A 54 -7.34 -10.71 12.12
C ALA A 54 -7.41 -12.11 12.72
N GLN A 55 -6.82 -13.11 12.06
CA GLN A 55 -6.74 -14.48 12.59
C GLN A 55 -5.28 -14.93 12.68
N SER A 56 -4.99 -15.76 13.70
CA SER A 56 -3.70 -16.45 13.86
C SER A 56 -2.46 -15.56 13.70
N LEU A 57 -2.50 -14.36 14.29
CA LEU A 57 -1.38 -13.42 14.21
C LEU A 57 -0.12 -14.03 14.85
N PRO A 58 1.03 -14.00 14.15
CA PRO A 58 2.26 -14.56 14.68
C PRO A 58 2.72 -13.75 15.89
N LYS A 59 3.36 -14.43 16.84
CA LYS A 59 3.98 -13.75 17.98
C LYS A 59 5.11 -12.84 17.47
N PRO A 60 5.22 -11.60 17.99
CA PRO A 60 6.33 -10.72 17.67
C PRO A 60 7.68 -11.41 17.93
N ARG A 61 8.64 -11.23 17.03
CA ARG A 61 9.99 -11.79 17.18
C ARG A 61 10.61 -11.26 18.48
N GLY A 62 11.10 -12.16 19.33
CA GLY A 62 11.73 -11.82 20.61
C GLY A 62 10.84 -11.94 21.86
N SER A 63 9.54 -12.27 21.71
CA SER A 63 8.71 -12.62 22.87
C SER A 63 9.09 -14.01 23.39
N THR A 64 9.82 -14.10 24.50
CA THR A 64 10.01 -15.36 25.21
C THR A 64 8.67 -15.80 25.82
N ALA A 65 8.39 -17.11 25.76
CA ALA A 65 7.09 -17.68 26.17
C ALA A 65 6.70 -17.40 27.64
N SER A 66 7.62 -16.90 28.46
CA SER A 66 7.49 -16.83 29.92
C SER A 66 7.24 -15.44 30.51
N LYS A 67 7.21 -14.34 29.73
CA LYS A 67 6.84 -13.01 30.27
C LYS A 67 5.97 -12.22 29.30
N ALA A 68 4.69 -12.04 29.67
CA ALA A 68 3.69 -11.15 29.07
C ALA A 68 3.33 -11.42 27.59
N SER A 69 2.57 -12.50 27.36
CA SER A 69 2.00 -12.91 26.07
C SER A 69 0.72 -12.13 25.70
N PHE A 70 0.69 -10.80 25.85
CA PHE A 70 -0.42 -9.99 25.34
C PHE A 70 0.08 -9.09 24.21
N VAL A 71 -0.36 -9.39 22.99
CA VAL A 71 -0.08 -8.59 21.81
C VAL A 71 -1.25 -7.63 21.66
N ASP A 72 -0.98 -6.33 21.57
CA ASP A 72 -1.95 -5.29 21.20
C ASP A 72 -1.77 -5.01 19.69
N PRO A 73 -2.34 -5.84 18.78
CA PRO A 73 -2.15 -5.64 17.36
C PRO A 73 -2.94 -4.42 16.89
N TYR A 74 -2.36 -3.74 15.91
CA TYR A 74 -3.02 -2.67 15.16
C TYR A 74 -2.72 -2.86 13.67
N VAL A 75 -3.57 -2.27 12.84
CA VAL A 75 -3.41 -2.31 11.38
C VAL A 75 -3.03 -0.93 10.87
N VAL A 76 -2.08 -0.90 9.95
CA VAL A 76 -1.72 0.31 9.20
C VAL A 76 -2.05 0.06 7.73
N ILE A 77 -2.76 1.00 7.13
CA ILE A 77 -3.03 1.01 5.69
C ILE A 77 -2.20 2.14 5.09
N GLN A 78 -1.47 1.83 4.03
CA GLN A 78 -0.66 2.79 3.30
C GLN A 78 -0.90 2.66 1.80
N VAL A 79 -1.06 3.81 1.14
CA VAL A 79 -1.18 3.90 -0.31
C VAL A 79 0.15 4.40 -0.88
N PHE A 80 0.68 3.70 -1.88
CA PHE A 80 1.89 4.06 -2.60
C PHE A 80 1.55 4.37 -4.06
N GLY A 81 1.96 5.54 -4.55
CA GLY A 81 1.62 6.02 -5.89
C GLY A 81 2.25 7.38 -6.15
N ILE A 82 1.58 8.21 -6.95
CA ILE A 82 1.97 9.61 -7.10
C ILE A 82 1.76 10.37 -5.78
N PRO A 83 2.47 11.48 -5.52
CA PRO A 83 2.30 12.29 -4.32
C PRO A 83 0.85 12.73 -4.05
N ALA A 84 0.03 12.91 -5.09
CA ALA A 84 -1.39 13.26 -4.94
C ALA A 84 -2.22 12.14 -4.26
N ASP A 85 -1.86 10.87 -4.50
CA ASP A 85 -2.53 9.71 -3.91
C ASP A 85 -1.98 9.38 -2.52
N CYS A 86 -0.70 9.69 -2.30
CA CYS A 86 0.00 9.46 -1.04
C CYS A 86 -0.34 10.55 -0.01
N LYS A 87 -1.55 10.55 0.54
CA LYS A 87 -1.88 11.46 1.66
C LYS A 87 -1.17 11.02 2.93
N GLY A 88 -0.21 11.82 3.37
CA GLY A 88 0.48 11.68 4.65
C GLY A 88 0.25 12.90 5.55
N ASN A 89 -0.82 12.86 6.35
CA ASN A 89 -0.64 13.16 7.77
C ASN A 89 -0.72 11.81 8.48
N PRO A 90 0.29 11.40 9.27
CA PRO A 90 0.35 10.08 9.91
C PRO A 90 -0.63 9.93 11.10
N SER A 91 -1.76 10.63 11.09
CA SER A 91 -2.66 10.76 12.24
C SER A 91 -4.14 10.52 11.96
N VAL A 92 -4.53 9.97 10.80
CA VAL A 92 -5.80 9.21 10.75
C VAL A 92 -5.54 7.86 11.41
N ARG A 93 -5.34 7.91 12.73
CA ARG A 93 -5.44 6.79 13.65
C ARG A 93 -6.93 6.47 13.76
N ASP A 94 -7.51 5.80 12.77
CA ASP A 94 -8.60 4.89 13.09
C ASP A 94 -7.94 3.64 13.68
N THR A 95 -7.35 3.81 14.87
CA THR A 95 -6.85 2.73 15.69
C THR A 95 -8.06 2.00 16.24
N ARG A 96 -8.69 1.16 15.42
CA ARG A 96 -9.47 0.06 15.96
C ARG A 96 -8.47 -0.96 16.44
N ARG A 97 -8.38 -1.11 17.77
CA ARG A 97 -7.84 -2.35 18.35
C ARG A 97 -8.60 -3.49 17.68
N LEU A 98 -7.84 -4.42 17.08
CA LEU A 98 -8.42 -5.66 16.55
C LEU A 98 -9.02 -6.49 17.68
#